data_AF-A0A397MA81-F1
#
_entry.id   AF-A0A397MA81-F1
#
_cell.length_a   1.000
_cell.length_b   1.000
_cell.length_c   1.000
_cell.angle_alpha   90.00
_cell.angle_beta   90.00
_cell.angle_gamma   90.00
#
_symmetry.space_group_name_H-M   'P 1'
#
loop_
_entity.id
_entity.type
_entity.pdbx_description
1 polymer ?
#
loop_
_entity_poly.entity_id
_entity_poly.type
_entity_poly.pdbx_seq_one_letter_code
_entity_poly.pdbx_strand_id
1 'polypeptide(L)'
;MGISKGIALAATALLVALLACLPAREEGGGIAPNGLGCPGFSASRALPVTLEALRADPRRYHGRLVRVRGAYVESFEMSALHPGPPVQDPWAAEGVWVNGVPIMALPSEQAVELTGIVEAGRPAFPYGKGHLGQWPAALCVSSIQPLPTP
;
A
#
# COMPACT_ATOMS: atom_id res chain seq x y z
N MET A 1 12.94 -50.33 22.33
CA MET A 1 12.27 -49.46 23.32
C MET A 1 11.03 -48.86 22.69
N GLY A 2 9.84 -49.22 23.16
CA GLY A 2 8.56 -48.72 22.64
C GLY A 2 8.20 -47.39 23.28
N ILE A 3 7.98 -46.36 22.47
CA ILE A 3 7.45 -45.09 22.94
C ILE A 3 6.02 -45.37 23.43
N SER A 4 5.77 -45.14 24.72
CA SER A 4 4.45 -45.32 25.33
C SER A 4 3.41 -44.51 24.55
N LYS A 5 2.35 -45.19 24.06
CA LYS A 5 1.27 -44.60 23.23
C LYS A 5 0.69 -43.30 23.82
N GLY A 6 0.68 -43.17 25.15
CA GLY A 6 0.23 -41.95 25.85
C GLY A 6 1.14 -40.73 25.64
N ILE A 7 2.46 -40.93 25.50
CA ILE A 7 3.42 -39.84 25.25
C ILE A 7 3.26 -39.33 23.81
N ALA A 8 3.05 -40.25 22.87
CA ALA A 8 2.78 -39.90 21.49
C ALA A 8 1.50 -39.05 21.38
N LEU A 9 0.39 -39.48 22.01
CA LEU A 9 -0.88 -38.75 22.00
C LEU A 9 -0.80 -37.37 22.64
N ALA A 10 -0.08 -37.23 23.76
CA ALA A 10 0.10 -35.95 24.44
C ALA A 10 0.93 -34.97 23.58
N ALA A 11 1.98 -35.47 22.91
CA ALA A 11 2.79 -34.66 22.01
C ALA A 11 1.97 -34.17 20.79
N THR A 12 1.11 -35.02 20.22
CA THR A 12 0.24 -34.62 19.10
C THR A 12 -0.78 -33.57 19.53
N ALA A 13 -1.42 -33.74 20.69
CA ALA A 13 -2.40 -32.79 21.21
C ALA A 13 -1.77 -31.41 21.49
N LEU A 14 -0.56 -31.40 22.06
CA LEU A 14 0.17 -30.16 22.32
C LEU A 14 0.58 -29.44 21.03
N LEU A 15 1.01 -30.20 20.01
CA LEU A 15 1.38 -29.65 18.71
C LEU A 15 0.18 -29.03 17.98
N VAL A 16 -0.99 -29.67 18.05
CA VAL A 16 -2.25 -29.15 17.47
C VAL A 16 -2.70 -27.87 18.18
N ALA A 17 -2.60 -27.81 19.52
CA ALA A 17 -2.91 -26.61 20.27
C ALA A 17 -1.96 -25.45 19.94
N LEU A 18 -0.66 -25.72 19.80
CA LEU A 18 0.34 -24.73 19.39
C LEU A 18 0.09 -24.20 17.96
N LEU A 19 -0.34 -25.07 17.04
CA LEU A 19 -0.70 -24.68 15.68
C LEU A 19 -2.00 -23.86 15.62
N ALA A 20 -2.97 -24.13 16.50
CA ALA A 20 -4.24 -23.39 16.58
C ALA A 20 -4.10 -22.01 17.23
N CYS A 21 -3.05 -21.79 18.04
CA CYS A 21 -2.72 -20.49 18.62
C CYS A 21 -1.81 -19.62 17.74
N LEU A 22 -1.39 -20.10 16.57
CA LEU A 22 -0.71 -19.24 15.61
C LEU A 22 -1.72 -18.18 15.13
N PRO A 23 -1.37 -16.88 15.19
CA PRO A 23 -2.24 -15.85 14.65
C PRO A 23 -2.48 -16.18 13.19
N ALA A 24 -3.75 -16.29 12.79
CA ALA A 24 -4.12 -16.43 11.39
C ALA A 24 -3.38 -15.33 10.64
N ARG A 25 -2.49 -15.73 9.73
CA ARG A 25 -1.90 -14.80 8.79
C ARG A 25 -3.08 -14.26 8.00
N GLU A 26 -3.54 -13.05 8.33
CA GLU A 26 -4.34 -12.26 7.43
C GLU A 26 -3.48 -12.06 6.19
N GLU A 27 -3.64 -12.93 5.20
CA GLU A 27 -3.41 -12.60 3.81
C GLU A 27 -4.39 -11.47 3.50
N GLY A 28 -4.01 -10.24 3.87
CA GLY A 28 -4.64 -9.05 3.34
C GLY A 28 -4.51 -9.18 1.82
N GLY A 29 -5.64 -9.30 1.12
CA GLY A 29 -5.73 -9.54 -0.31
C GLY A 29 -5.26 -8.36 -1.15
N GLY A 30 -4.11 -7.80 -0.79
CA GLY A 30 -3.48 -6.67 -1.42
C GLY A 30 -2.27 -7.12 -2.24
N ILE A 31 -2.04 -6.40 -3.33
CA ILE A 31 -0.88 -6.58 -4.19
C ILE A 31 0.34 -6.00 -3.46
N ALA A 32 1.38 -6.80 -3.28
CA ALA A 32 2.68 -6.31 -2.82
C ALA A 32 3.38 -5.59 -3.98
N PRO A 33 3.56 -4.26 -3.94
CA PRO A 33 4.21 -3.49 -4.99
C PRO A 33 5.72 -3.71 -4.91
N ASN A 34 6.36 -3.87 -6.05
CA ASN A 34 7.81 -4.02 -6.13
C ASN A 34 8.41 -3.47 -7.44
N GLY A 35 7.79 -2.44 -8.02
CA GLY A 35 8.30 -1.80 -9.25
C GLY A 35 9.49 -0.86 -9.07
N LEU A 36 9.65 -0.24 -7.88
CA LEU A 36 10.67 0.81 -7.64
C LEU A 36 11.47 0.67 -6.35
N GLY A 37 11.36 -0.44 -5.60
CA GLY A 37 12.17 -0.66 -4.39
C GLY A 37 11.68 0.05 -3.12
N CYS A 38 10.38 0.36 -3.04
CA CYS A 38 9.79 0.85 -1.81
C CYS A 38 10.00 -0.16 -0.66
N PRO A 39 10.45 0.28 0.52
CA PRO A 39 10.63 -0.61 1.67
C PRO A 39 9.30 -1.28 2.06
N GLY A 40 9.39 -2.54 2.48
CA GLY A 40 8.23 -3.27 3.01
C GLY A 40 7.86 -2.75 4.39
N PHE A 41 6.56 -2.56 4.64
CA PHE A 41 6.04 -2.11 5.93
C PHE A 41 4.89 -2.99 6.41
N SER A 42 4.72 -3.07 7.73
CA SER A 42 3.54 -3.69 8.32
C SER A 42 2.35 -2.72 8.23
N ALA A 43 1.34 -3.08 7.44
CA ALA A 43 0.16 -2.25 7.19
C ALA A 43 -0.69 -1.97 8.45
N SER A 44 -0.55 -2.79 9.51
CA SER A 44 -1.32 -2.68 10.75
C SER A 44 -1.10 -1.37 11.52
N ARG A 45 -0.03 -0.62 11.21
CA ARG A 45 0.28 0.69 11.84
C ARG A 45 -0.02 1.88 10.93
N ALA A 46 -0.59 1.67 9.75
CA ALA A 46 -0.82 2.74 8.79
C ALA A 46 -1.96 3.65 9.23
N LEU A 47 -1.73 4.96 9.25
CA LEU A 47 -2.74 5.95 9.59
C LEU A 47 -3.72 6.11 8.41
N PRO A 48 -5.05 5.98 8.60
CA PRO A 48 -6.01 6.36 7.57
C PRO A 48 -5.95 7.88 7.34
N VAL A 49 -5.72 8.29 6.10
CA VAL A 49 -5.62 9.70 5.68
C VAL A 49 -6.42 9.88 4.39
N THR A 50 -7.23 10.93 4.32
CA THR A 50 -7.92 11.26 3.07
C THR A 50 -6.95 11.88 2.08
N LEU A 51 -7.21 11.70 0.78
CA LEU A 51 -6.36 12.29 -0.24
C LEU A 51 -6.30 13.83 -0.12
N GLU A 52 -7.41 14.45 0.22
CA GLU A 52 -7.54 15.90 0.43
C GLU A 52 -6.65 16.38 1.59
N ALA A 53 -6.67 15.67 2.73
CA ALA A 53 -5.85 16.01 3.88
C ALA A 53 -4.36 15.87 3.56
N LEU A 54 -3.99 14.81 2.83
CA LEU A 54 -2.61 14.59 2.39
C LEU A 54 -2.13 15.71 1.44
N ARG A 55 -2.98 16.15 0.51
CA ARG A 55 -2.67 17.24 -0.43
C ARG A 55 -2.58 18.60 0.25
N ALA A 56 -3.45 18.87 1.22
CA ALA A 56 -3.51 20.15 1.92
C ALA A 56 -2.29 20.39 2.82
N ASP A 57 -1.76 19.34 3.46
CA ASP A 57 -0.59 19.44 4.34
C ASP A 57 0.33 18.21 4.21
N PRO A 58 1.04 18.07 3.08
CA PRO A 58 1.85 16.89 2.81
C PRO A 58 3.05 16.77 3.77
N ARG A 59 3.54 17.90 4.31
CA ARG A 59 4.66 17.93 5.25
C ARG A 59 4.29 17.37 6.62
N ARG A 60 3.06 17.55 7.08
CA ARG A 60 2.56 16.90 8.31
C ARG A 60 2.57 15.38 8.25
N TYR A 61 2.43 14.82 7.06
CA TYR A 61 2.42 13.36 6.87
C TYR A 61 3.77 12.79 6.44
N HIS A 62 4.76 13.62 6.12
CA HIS A 62 6.06 13.17 5.64
C HIS A 62 6.71 12.12 6.56
N GLY A 63 7.18 11.02 5.97
CA GLY A 63 7.81 9.90 6.67
C GLY A 63 6.84 8.99 7.42
N ARG A 64 5.55 9.30 7.43
CA ARG A 64 4.52 8.48 8.07
C ARG A 64 3.99 7.44 7.09
N LEU A 65 3.71 6.26 7.63
CA LEU A 65 2.96 5.21 6.94
C LEU A 65 1.47 5.54 6.98
N VAL A 66 0.83 5.63 5.82
CA VAL A 66 -0.57 6.02 5.66
C VAL A 66 -1.34 5.01 4.80
N ARG A 67 -2.66 4.97 4.99
CA ARG A 67 -3.64 4.35 4.10
C ARG A 67 -4.48 5.44 3.44
N VAL A 68 -4.47 5.49 2.12
CA VAL A 68 -5.15 6.54 1.33
C VAL A 68 -5.97 5.88 0.24
N ARG A 69 -7.20 6.36 0.04
CA ARG A 69 -8.10 5.86 -1.01
C ARG A 69 -8.16 6.84 -2.18
N GLY A 70 -8.42 6.30 -3.37
CA GLY A 70 -8.63 7.10 -4.57
C GLY A 70 -8.73 6.24 -5.82
N ALA A 71 -8.84 6.90 -6.97
CA ALA A 71 -8.69 6.28 -8.28
C ALA A 71 -7.21 6.26 -8.67
N TYR A 72 -6.65 5.06 -8.87
CA TYR A 72 -5.29 4.93 -9.38
C TYR A 72 -5.30 5.08 -10.90
N VAL A 73 -4.42 5.95 -11.41
CA VAL A 73 -4.20 6.12 -12.85
C VAL A 73 -2.71 5.96 -13.12
N GLU A 74 -2.42 5.20 -14.16
CA GLU A 74 -1.07 5.08 -14.71
C GLU A 74 -1.07 5.40 -16.20
N SER A 75 0.01 5.99 -16.69
CA SER A 75 0.27 6.18 -18.11
C SER A 75 1.79 6.28 -18.36
N PHE A 76 2.22 6.61 -19.57
CA PHE A 76 3.63 6.82 -19.87
C PHE A 76 4.21 7.92 -18.96
N GLU A 77 5.22 7.57 -18.16
CA GLU A 77 5.85 8.46 -17.18
C GLU A 77 4.88 9.07 -16.15
N MET A 78 3.76 8.40 -15.86
CA MET A 78 2.79 8.86 -14.87
C MET A 78 2.27 7.70 -14.01
N SER A 79 2.25 7.91 -12.70
CA SER A 79 1.59 7.04 -11.73
C SER A 79 1.06 7.91 -10.59
N ALA A 80 -0.27 7.97 -10.45
CA ALA A 80 -0.91 8.89 -9.52
C ALA A 80 -2.19 8.33 -8.91
N LEU A 81 -2.53 8.85 -7.73
CA LEU A 81 -3.78 8.59 -7.04
C LEU A 81 -4.65 9.86 -7.03
N HIS A 82 -5.83 9.78 -7.62
CA HIS A 82 -6.80 10.88 -7.76
C HIS A 82 -8.01 10.71 -6.82
N PRO A 83 -8.80 11.78 -6.54
CA PRO A 83 -9.93 11.71 -5.60
C PRO A 83 -10.97 10.63 -5.92
N GLY A 84 -11.22 10.36 -7.21
CA GLY A 84 -12.13 9.29 -7.64
C GLY A 84 -12.37 9.30 -9.15
N PRO A 85 -13.00 8.25 -9.68
CA PRO A 85 -13.42 8.22 -11.08
C PRO A 85 -14.72 9.05 -11.28
N PRO A 86 -14.96 9.62 -12.47
CA PRO A 86 -14.03 9.67 -13.60
C PRO A 86 -12.92 10.71 -13.37
N VAL A 87 -11.70 10.40 -13.78
CA VAL A 87 -10.58 11.34 -13.75
C VAL A 87 -10.61 12.22 -15.00
N GLN A 88 -10.89 13.52 -14.84
CA GLN A 88 -11.05 14.45 -15.97
C GLN A 88 -9.70 14.81 -16.61
N ASP A 89 -8.70 15.15 -15.80
CA ASP A 89 -7.33 15.43 -16.23
C ASP A 89 -6.34 14.65 -15.34
N PRO A 90 -5.75 13.54 -15.83
CA PRO A 90 -4.77 12.76 -15.09
C PRO A 90 -3.47 13.49 -14.76
N TRP A 91 -3.15 14.59 -15.47
CA TRP A 91 -1.94 15.38 -15.24
C TRP A 91 -2.15 16.57 -14.32
N ALA A 92 -3.41 16.93 -14.04
CA ALA A 92 -3.73 17.90 -13.04
C ALA A 92 -3.20 17.39 -11.68
N ALA A 93 -2.46 18.24 -10.96
CA ALA A 93 -1.89 17.95 -9.64
C ALA A 93 -2.96 17.91 -8.53
N GLU A 94 -4.12 17.34 -8.84
CA GLU A 94 -5.28 17.14 -7.99
C GLU A 94 -5.19 15.85 -7.17
N GLY A 95 -4.13 15.08 -7.37
CA GLY A 95 -3.85 13.85 -6.65
C GLY A 95 -2.52 13.89 -5.91
N VAL A 96 -1.96 12.70 -5.69
CA VAL A 96 -0.58 12.51 -5.24
C VAL A 96 0.15 11.55 -6.16
N TRP A 97 1.45 11.76 -6.31
CA TRP A 97 2.29 10.85 -7.08
C TRP A 97 2.42 9.50 -6.37
N VAL A 98 2.52 8.42 -7.15
CA VAL A 98 2.61 7.06 -6.64
C VAL A 98 3.89 6.41 -7.16
N ASN A 99 4.67 5.84 -6.24
CA ASN A 99 5.87 5.06 -6.53
C ASN A 99 5.65 3.61 -6.09
N GLY A 100 6.29 2.67 -6.80
CA GLY A 100 6.37 1.26 -6.41
C GLY A 100 5.31 0.34 -7.00
N VAL A 101 4.24 0.89 -7.59
CA VAL A 101 3.22 0.12 -8.29
C VAL A 101 3.77 -0.34 -9.66
N PRO A 102 3.76 -1.65 -9.98
CA PRO A 102 4.19 -2.12 -11.30
C PRO A 102 3.26 -1.61 -12.41
N ILE A 103 3.83 -1.30 -13.57
CA ILE A 103 3.08 -0.93 -14.78
C ILE A 103 2.11 -2.07 -15.14
N MET A 104 0.87 -1.74 -15.51
CA MET A 104 -0.24 -2.64 -15.83
C MET A 104 -0.70 -3.53 -14.68
N ALA A 105 -0.32 -3.24 -13.42
CA ALA A 105 -0.78 -4.01 -12.26
C ALA A 105 -2.27 -3.82 -11.96
N LEU A 106 -2.87 -2.73 -12.43
CA LEU A 106 -4.26 -2.35 -12.17
C LEU A 106 -4.93 -1.85 -13.45
N PRO A 107 -6.25 -2.06 -13.60
CA PRO A 107 -7.03 -1.33 -14.61
C PRO A 107 -6.91 0.19 -14.39
N SER A 108 -6.98 0.96 -15.48
CA SER A 108 -7.02 2.43 -15.38
C SER A 108 -8.24 2.87 -14.58
N GLU A 109 -8.06 3.91 -13.74
CA GLU A 109 -9.08 4.48 -12.84
C GLU A 109 -9.65 3.48 -11.81
N GLN A 110 -8.96 2.37 -11.56
CA GLN A 110 -9.34 1.43 -10.51
C GLN A 110 -9.37 2.14 -9.15
N ALA A 111 -10.51 2.05 -8.47
CA ALA A 111 -10.61 2.47 -7.07
C ALA A 111 -9.73 1.55 -6.22
N VAL A 112 -8.83 2.14 -5.43
CA VAL A 112 -7.89 1.42 -4.58
C VAL A 112 -7.76 2.09 -3.21
N GLU A 113 -7.30 1.30 -2.25
CA GLU A 113 -6.66 1.80 -1.04
C GLU A 113 -5.17 1.46 -1.07
N LEU A 114 -4.32 2.49 -1.03
CA LEU A 114 -2.87 2.36 -1.04
C LEU A 114 -2.32 2.51 0.37
N THR A 115 -1.45 1.58 0.76
CA THR A 115 -0.64 1.71 1.98
C THR A 115 0.79 2.06 1.60
N GLY A 116 1.29 3.20 2.07
CA GLY A 116 2.63 3.67 1.71
C GLY A 116 3.19 4.74 2.64
N ILE A 117 4.46 5.06 2.48
CA ILE A 117 5.10 6.18 3.18
C ILE A 117 4.96 7.45 2.37
N VAL A 118 4.62 8.55 3.04
CA VAL A 118 4.54 9.87 2.42
C VAL A 118 5.92 10.51 2.25
N GLU A 119 6.20 10.93 1.02
CA GLU A 119 7.43 11.61 0.61
C GLU A 119 7.10 13.02 0.14
N ALA A 120 7.19 13.99 1.04
CA ALA A 120 6.92 15.40 0.77
C ALA A 120 8.17 16.30 0.91
N GLY A 121 9.26 15.77 1.48
CA GLY A 121 10.51 16.49 1.72
C GLY A 121 11.65 16.12 0.76
N ARG A 122 11.49 15.10 -0.10
CA ARG A 122 12.56 14.63 -0.99
C ARG A 122 12.37 15.19 -2.40
N PRO A 123 13.29 16.04 -2.89
CA PRO A 123 13.21 16.59 -4.24
C PRO A 123 13.76 15.65 -5.32
N ALA A 124 14.30 14.48 -4.99
CA ALA A 124 15.11 13.69 -5.92
C ALA A 124 14.52 12.31 -6.26
N PHE A 125 14.77 11.93 -7.51
CA PHE A 125 14.56 10.63 -8.14
C PHE A 125 15.10 9.46 -7.28
N PRO A 126 14.48 8.26 -7.33
CA PRO A 126 13.26 7.91 -8.07
C PRO A 126 11.96 8.23 -7.32
N TYR A 127 12.06 8.69 -6.08
CA TYR A 127 10.94 8.81 -5.15
C TYR A 127 10.43 10.26 -4.98
N GLY A 128 10.58 11.06 -6.04
CA GLY A 128 10.19 12.46 -6.06
C GLY A 128 8.68 12.66 -6.25
N LYS A 129 8.25 13.93 -6.23
CA LYS A 129 6.86 14.35 -6.44
C LYS A 129 6.43 14.31 -7.92
N GLY A 130 6.74 13.20 -8.59
CA GLY A 130 6.46 12.96 -10.01
C GLY A 130 7.26 13.77 -11.01
N HIS A 131 6.90 13.65 -12.28
CA HIS A 131 7.49 14.38 -13.40
C HIS A 131 7.55 15.89 -13.08
N LEU A 132 8.74 16.48 -13.18
CA LEU A 132 9.06 17.89 -12.83
C LEU A 132 8.74 18.32 -11.38
N GLY A 133 8.42 17.39 -10.48
CA GLY A 133 8.13 17.68 -9.07
C GLY A 133 6.82 18.45 -8.83
N GLN A 134 5.89 18.39 -9.80
CA GLN A 134 4.65 19.18 -9.81
C GLN A 134 3.60 18.73 -8.77
N TRP A 135 3.71 17.50 -8.26
CA TRP A 135 2.73 16.96 -7.34
C TRP A 135 2.98 17.47 -5.91
N PRO A 136 1.96 17.58 -5.05
CA PRO A 136 2.13 18.06 -3.68
C PRO A 136 2.89 17.07 -2.78
N ALA A 137 2.74 15.76 -3.05
CA ALA A 137 3.42 14.67 -2.35
C ALA A 137 3.62 13.48 -3.28
N ALA A 138 4.48 12.55 -2.86
CA ALA A 138 4.55 11.20 -3.37
C ALA A 138 4.24 10.16 -2.28
N LEU A 139 3.75 8.99 -2.70
CA LEU A 139 3.56 7.82 -1.87
C LEU A 139 4.48 6.70 -2.36
N CYS A 140 5.39 6.24 -1.51
CA CYS A 140 6.12 5.00 -1.75
C CYS A 140 5.24 3.83 -1.26
N VAL A 141 4.58 3.15 -2.19
CA VAL A 141 3.56 2.16 -1.89
C VAL A 141 4.20 0.83 -1.53
N SER A 142 3.64 0.19 -0.50
CA SER A 142 4.03 -1.14 0.01
C SER A 142 2.89 -2.16 0.01
N SER A 143 1.64 -1.72 -0.20
CA SER A 143 0.48 -2.59 -0.42
C SER A 143 -0.61 -1.83 -1.17
N ILE A 144 -1.30 -2.53 -2.08
CA ILE A 144 -2.44 -2.03 -2.86
C ILE A 144 -3.63 -2.92 -2.57
N GLN A 145 -4.75 -2.38 -2.12
CA GLN A 145 -6.02 -3.09 -1.99
C GLN A 145 -6.98 -2.56 -3.06
N PRO A 146 -7.27 -3.31 -4.13
CA PRO A 146 -8.35 -2.95 -5.04
C PRO A 146 -9.68 -2.90 -4.29
N LEU A 147 -10.48 -1.88 -4.57
CA LEU A 147 -11.81 -1.71 -4.00
C LEU A 147 -12.86 -2.13 -5.04
N PRO A 148 -14.02 -2.65 -4.61
CA PRO A 148 -15.12 -2.92 -5.52
C PRO A 148 -15.48 -1.66 -6.30
N THR A 149 -15.74 -1.81 -7.60
CA THR A 149 -16.44 -0.78 -8.37
C THR A 149 -17.83 -0.60 -7.76
N PRO A 150 -18.31 0.64 -7.57
CA PRO A 150 -19.67 0.91 -7.12
C PRO A 150 -20.75 0.22 -7.97
#